data_AF-A0A1I0S838-F1
#
_entry.id   AF-A0A1I0S838-F1
#
_cell.length_a   1.000
_cell.length_b   1.000
_cell.length_c   1.000
_cell.angle_alpha   90.00
_cell.angle_beta   90.00
_cell.angle_gamma   90.00
#
_symmetry.space_group_name_H-M   'P 1'
#
loop_
_entity.id
_entity.type
_entity.pdbx_description
1 polymer ?
#
loop_
_entity_poly.entity_id
_entity_poly.type
_entity_poly.pdbx_seq_one_letter_code
_entity_poly.pdbx_strand_id
1 'polypeptide(L)'
;MKDNTLLSLIEKYFLDTATPQETDTLMEWYRHETNPGESLTWPGTEEPGVIRDRMLMNINKRRKRLSLYHVFLSRLKYAAAVLLLLGAGILIKFFLLPRHLPVQQIVWTTRSGQRTIFTLPDSSRVWMSPNTEIRYDDAFAEGNRVVQLSGEAFFEVAPDAKKPFLVRTGLLTTTVLGTSFNVNAYPRDTISKVTLLTGAVLVNDGQHTHTLLPLQQAVYNSSNNSLTSQSYPQAALMLQRRMGEIEYQGSHLKEVAADLEHIFNIRLTISDHIQHLVFYGRIRPDEDVDTFLEKLKVVLKIKIIRRNDDYILTSINS
;
A
#
# COMPACT_ATOMS: atom_id res chain seq x y z
N MET A 1 -38.24 8.13 97.99
CA MET A 1 -37.37 9.27 97.62
C MET A 1 -38.11 10.11 96.57
N LYS A 2 -37.92 11.43 96.43
CA LYS A 2 -38.60 12.20 95.33
C LYS A 2 -37.94 11.86 93.97
N ASP A 3 -38.70 11.73 92.89
CA ASP A 3 -38.19 11.24 91.58
C ASP A 3 -37.00 12.06 91.03
N ASN A 4 -37.01 13.38 91.22
CA ASN A 4 -35.91 14.26 90.78
C ASN A 4 -34.59 14.04 91.55
N THR A 5 -34.66 13.53 92.77
CA THR A 5 -33.46 13.19 93.57
C THR A 5 -32.85 11.84 93.19
N LEU A 6 -33.64 10.93 92.59
CA LEU A 6 -33.15 9.63 92.15
C LEU A 6 -32.41 9.72 90.81
N LEU A 7 -33.00 10.41 89.83
CA LEU A 7 -32.38 10.60 88.51
C LEU A 7 -31.01 11.28 88.60
N SER A 8 -30.88 12.27 89.49
CA SER A 8 -29.59 12.96 89.69
C SER A 8 -28.53 12.09 90.38
N LEU A 9 -28.92 11.14 91.24
CA LEU A 9 -27.99 10.17 91.82
C LEU A 9 -27.53 9.13 90.79
N ILE A 10 -28.44 8.66 89.92
CA ILE A 10 -28.11 7.72 88.83
C ILE A 10 -27.15 8.38 87.83
N GLU A 11 -27.43 9.62 87.42
CA GLU A 11 -26.58 10.37 86.49
C GLU A 11 -25.16 10.58 87.06
N LYS A 12 -25.04 10.97 88.33
CA LYS A 12 -23.74 11.12 89.00
C LYS A 12 -22.96 9.80 89.12
N TYR A 13 -23.65 8.68 89.35
CA TYR A 13 -23.03 7.35 89.42
C TYR A 13 -22.44 6.92 88.07
N PHE A 14 -23.18 7.10 86.96
CA PHE A 14 -22.67 6.77 85.62
C PHE A 14 -21.56 7.70 85.13
N LEU A 15 -21.45 8.90 85.72
CA LEU A 15 -20.39 9.87 85.45
C LEU A 15 -19.19 9.74 86.40
N ASP A 16 -19.13 8.74 87.29
CA ASP A 16 -18.09 8.53 88.30
C ASP A 16 -17.84 9.74 89.23
N THR A 17 -18.85 10.59 89.42
CA THR A 17 -18.76 11.81 90.26
C THR A 17 -19.53 11.70 91.58
N ALA A 18 -20.18 10.56 91.83
CA ALA A 18 -20.92 10.30 93.06
C ALA A 18 -19.99 10.07 94.25
N THR A 19 -20.33 10.66 95.40
CA THR A 19 -19.62 10.38 96.66
C THR A 19 -19.96 8.98 97.19
N PRO A 20 -19.13 8.38 98.07
CA PRO A 20 -19.41 7.07 98.64
C PRO A 20 -20.77 6.98 99.35
N GLN A 21 -21.16 8.03 100.07
CA GLN A 21 -22.47 8.10 100.75
C GLN A 21 -23.65 8.19 99.78
N GLU A 22 -23.51 8.95 98.68
CA GLU A 22 -24.52 9.02 97.62
C GLU A 22 -24.67 7.68 96.89
N THR A 23 -23.55 6.97 96.68
CA THR A 23 -23.51 5.64 96.06
C THR A 23 -24.20 4.61 96.95
N ASP A 24 -23.93 4.63 98.26
CA ASP A 24 -24.60 3.73 99.21
C ASP A 24 -26.10 3.98 99.26
N THR A 25 -26.53 5.26 99.23
CA THR A 25 -27.95 5.64 99.21
C THR A 25 -28.64 5.15 97.93
N LEU A 26 -27.97 5.26 96.77
CA LEU A 26 -28.48 4.75 95.50
C LEU A 26 -28.56 3.22 95.51
N MET A 27 -27.55 2.54 96.04
CA MET A 27 -27.49 1.07 96.13
C MET A 27 -28.48 0.51 97.14
N GLU A 28 -28.81 1.26 98.19
CA GLU A 28 -29.84 0.91 99.18
C GLU A 28 -31.23 1.07 98.59
N TRP A 29 -31.49 2.16 97.85
CA TRP A 29 -32.71 2.29 97.05
C TRP A 29 -32.82 1.18 96.00
N TYR A 30 -31.75 0.90 95.25
CA TYR A 30 -31.72 -0.18 94.26
C TYR A 30 -32.05 -1.54 94.90
N ARG A 31 -31.47 -1.84 96.07
CA ARG A 31 -31.75 -3.08 96.83
C ARG A 31 -33.17 -3.15 97.38
N HIS A 32 -33.78 -2.01 97.69
CA HIS A 32 -35.16 -1.95 98.18
C HIS A 32 -36.20 -2.02 97.04
N GLU A 33 -35.89 -1.48 95.87
CA GLU A 33 -36.79 -1.45 94.70
C GLU A 33 -36.66 -2.70 93.82
N THR A 34 -35.47 -3.31 93.76
CA THR A 34 -35.29 -4.61 93.10
C THR A 34 -35.63 -5.73 94.08
N ASN A 35 -36.84 -6.27 93.94
CA ASN A 35 -37.26 -7.50 94.60
C ASN A 35 -36.24 -8.61 94.26
N PRO A 36 -35.45 -9.15 95.20
CA PRO A 36 -34.35 -10.09 94.88
C PRO A 36 -34.82 -11.47 94.38
N GLY A 37 -36.12 -11.65 94.16
CA GLY A 37 -36.76 -12.91 93.77
C GLY A 37 -37.24 -13.01 92.32
N GLU A 38 -37.25 -11.93 91.54
CA GLU A 38 -37.66 -12.00 90.12
C GLU A 38 -36.43 -12.20 89.23
N SER A 39 -36.10 -13.48 88.98
CA SER A 39 -35.21 -13.82 87.88
C SER A 39 -35.81 -13.29 86.57
N LEU A 40 -35.05 -12.53 85.79
CA LEU A 40 -35.36 -12.19 84.40
C LEU A 40 -35.59 -13.48 83.59
N THR A 41 -36.82 -13.97 83.55
CA THR A 41 -37.19 -15.10 82.70
C THR A 41 -37.42 -14.59 81.29
N TRP A 42 -36.51 -14.97 80.40
CA TRP A 42 -36.66 -14.80 78.96
C TRP A 42 -37.97 -15.46 78.48
N PRO A 43 -38.90 -14.74 77.83
CA PRO A 43 -40.22 -15.28 77.47
C PRO A 43 -40.19 -16.21 76.25
N GLY A 44 -39.01 -16.49 75.68
CA GLY A 44 -38.87 -17.41 74.55
C GLY A 44 -38.77 -18.86 75.02
N THR A 45 -39.71 -19.70 74.58
CA THR A 45 -39.77 -21.17 74.81
C THR A 45 -38.66 -21.97 74.11
N GLU A 46 -37.59 -21.32 73.66
CA GLU A 46 -36.56 -21.93 72.81
C GLU A 46 -35.23 -22.00 73.56
N GLU A 47 -34.62 -23.19 73.58
CA GLU A 47 -33.32 -23.39 74.22
C GLU A 47 -32.24 -22.44 73.67
N PRO A 48 -31.35 -21.88 74.51
CA PRO A 48 -30.31 -20.93 74.10
C PRO A 48 -29.42 -21.41 72.94
N GLY A 49 -29.17 -22.72 72.84
CA GLY A 49 -28.41 -23.32 71.73
C GLY A 49 -29.10 -23.15 70.37
N VAL A 50 -30.42 -23.31 70.34
CA VAL A 50 -31.25 -23.19 69.13
C VAL A 50 -31.29 -21.75 68.62
N ILE A 51 -31.34 -20.79 69.54
CA ILE A 51 -31.30 -19.36 69.22
C ILE A 51 -29.94 -18.98 68.63
N ARG A 52 -28.84 -19.46 69.25
CA ARG A 52 -27.48 -19.26 68.75
C ARG A 52 -27.33 -19.79 67.33
N ASP A 53 -27.79 -21.01 67.09
CA ASP A 53 -27.64 -21.65 65.79
C ASP A 53 -28.50 -20.98 64.72
N ARG A 54 -29.72 -20.53 65.06
CA ARG A 54 -30.58 -19.74 64.17
C ARG A 54 -29.95 -18.38 63.83
N MET A 55 -29.35 -17.70 64.80
CA MET A 55 -28.64 -16.44 64.58
C MET A 55 -27.41 -16.64 63.69
N LEU A 56 -26.56 -17.63 63.99
CA LEU A 56 -25.39 -17.97 63.18
C LEU A 56 -25.79 -18.38 61.75
N MET A 57 -26.89 -19.11 61.59
CA MET A 57 -27.42 -19.51 60.29
C MET A 57 -27.96 -18.33 59.49
N ASN A 58 -28.61 -17.36 60.16
CA ASN A 58 -29.08 -16.12 59.53
C ASN A 58 -27.91 -15.19 59.14
N ILE A 59 -26.86 -15.11 59.96
CA ILE A 59 -25.62 -14.38 59.67
C ILE A 59 -24.90 -15.02 58.47
N ASN A 60 -24.73 -16.35 58.48
CA ASN A 60 -24.08 -17.08 57.37
C ASN A 60 -24.88 -17.00 56.06
N LYS A 61 -26.22 -17.04 56.11
CA LYS A 61 -27.08 -16.83 54.93
C LYS A 61 -26.94 -15.41 54.35
N ARG A 62 -26.88 -14.37 55.19
CA ARG A 62 -26.66 -12.98 54.75
C ARG A 62 -25.25 -12.80 54.16
N ARG A 63 -24.21 -13.41 54.75
CA ARG A 63 -22.82 -13.37 54.26
C ARG A 63 -22.66 -14.05 52.88
N LYS A 64 -23.30 -15.20 52.64
CA LYS A 64 -23.27 -15.88 51.33
C LYS A 64 -23.97 -15.09 50.22
N ARG A 65 -25.09 -14.40 50.52
CA ARG A 65 -25.78 -13.55 49.53
C ARG A 65 -24.95 -12.34 49.09
N LEU A 66 -24.19 -11.71 49.99
CA LEU A 66 -23.30 -10.58 49.68
C LEU A 66 -22.05 -11.01 48.88
N SER A 67 -21.53 -12.22 49.13
CA SER A 67 -20.36 -12.80 48.46
C SER A 67 -20.64 -13.21 47.02
N LEU A 68 -21.79 -13.82 46.73
CA LEU A 68 -22.16 -14.24 45.37
C LEU A 68 -22.30 -13.06 44.42
N TYR A 69 -22.84 -11.92 44.90
CA TYR A 69 -23.02 -10.71 44.10
C TYR A 69 -21.67 -10.08 43.69
N HIS A 70 -20.68 -10.08 44.59
CA HIS A 70 -19.35 -9.54 44.32
C HIS A 70 -18.54 -10.39 43.32
N VAL A 71 -18.65 -11.72 43.38
CA VAL A 71 -17.95 -12.63 42.44
C VAL A 71 -18.60 -12.61 41.05
N PHE A 72 -19.92 -12.42 40.98
CA PHE A 72 -20.62 -12.30 39.71
C PHE A 72 -20.31 -10.96 39.01
N LEU A 73 -20.33 -9.84 39.75
CA LEU A 73 -19.94 -8.53 39.20
C LEU A 73 -18.48 -8.48 38.76
N SER A 74 -17.56 -9.15 39.45
CA SER A 74 -16.15 -9.17 39.04
C SER A 74 -15.96 -9.93 37.72
N ARG A 75 -16.67 -11.04 37.51
CA ARG A 75 -16.65 -11.79 36.24
C ARG A 75 -17.21 -10.99 35.05
N LEU A 76 -18.25 -10.18 35.28
CA LEU A 76 -18.83 -9.32 34.24
C LEU A 76 -17.84 -8.26 33.72
N LYS A 77 -16.96 -7.75 34.59
CA LYS A 77 -15.91 -6.77 34.21
C LYS A 77 -14.92 -7.38 33.23
N TYR A 78 -14.51 -8.63 33.45
CA TYR A 78 -13.60 -9.34 32.53
C TYR A 78 -14.28 -9.63 31.19
N ALA A 79 -15.56 -10.04 31.19
CA ALA A 79 -16.31 -10.26 29.96
C ALA A 79 -16.47 -8.97 29.13
N ALA A 80 -16.75 -7.84 29.78
CA ALA A 80 -16.83 -6.53 29.11
C ALA A 80 -15.48 -6.08 28.52
N ALA A 81 -14.37 -6.33 29.23
CA ALA A 81 -13.04 -6.02 28.72
C ALA A 81 -12.68 -6.84 27.46
N VAL A 82 -13.05 -8.13 27.44
CA VAL A 82 -12.86 -8.99 26.26
C VAL A 82 -13.70 -8.50 25.07
N LEU A 83 -14.96 -8.12 25.29
CA LEU A 83 -15.81 -7.57 24.24
C LEU A 83 -15.29 -6.24 23.70
N LEU A 84 -14.76 -5.36 24.56
CA LEU A 84 -14.14 -4.10 24.14
C LEU A 84 -12.86 -4.34 23.32
N LEU A 85 -12.03 -5.32 23.70
CA LEU A 85 -10.84 -5.68 22.93
C LEU A 85 -11.19 -6.28 21.57
N LEU A 86 -12.20 -7.16 21.51
CA LEU A 86 -12.70 -7.71 20.25
C LEU A 86 -13.33 -6.63 19.37
N GLY A 87 -14.14 -5.75 19.95
CA GLY A 87 -14.75 -4.62 19.26
C GLY A 87 -13.70 -3.64 18.71
N ALA A 88 -12.69 -3.30 19.51
CA ALA A 88 -11.55 -2.49 19.08
C ALA A 88 -10.76 -3.18 17.97
N GLY A 89 -10.52 -4.49 18.07
CA GLY A 89 -9.85 -5.27 17.03
C GLY A 89 -10.63 -5.28 15.70
N ILE A 90 -11.95 -5.41 15.76
CA ILE A 90 -12.83 -5.33 14.58
C ILE A 90 -12.80 -3.91 13.99
N LEU A 91 -12.89 -2.87 14.83
CA LEU A 91 -12.81 -1.47 14.40
C LEU A 91 -11.47 -1.17 13.73
N ILE A 92 -10.35 -1.63 14.31
CA ILE A 92 -9.01 -1.49 13.74
C ILE A 92 -8.92 -2.23 12.40
N LYS A 93 -9.40 -3.48 12.31
CA LYS A 93 -9.42 -4.22 11.04
C LYS A 93 -10.27 -3.54 9.97
N PHE A 94 -11.38 -2.92 10.34
CA PHE A 94 -12.33 -2.37 9.37
C PHE A 94 -11.98 -0.95 8.92
N PHE A 95 -11.34 -0.15 9.78
CA PHE A 95 -11.02 1.26 9.53
C PHE A 95 -9.53 1.56 9.36
N LEU A 96 -8.63 0.80 10.00
CA LEU A 96 -7.19 1.10 10.02
C LEU A 96 -6.35 0.15 9.14
N LEU A 97 -6.82 -1.06 8.86
CA LEU A 97 -6.14 -1.93 7.89
C LEU A 97 -6.54 -1.53 6.45
N PRO A 98 -5.57 -1.31 5.54
CA PRO A 98 -5.87 -0.99 4.15
C PRO A 98 -6.67 -2.13 3.52
N ARG A 99 -7.83 -1.80 2.94
CA ARG A 99 -8.58 -2.76 2.13
C ARG A 99 -7.81 -2.97 0.84
N HIS A 100 -7.19 -4.14 0.68
CA HIS A 100 -6.73 -4.61 -0.62
C HIS A 100 -7.95 -4.96 -1.48
N LEU A 101 -8.62 -3.94 -2.00
CA LEU A 101 -9.58 -4.16 -3.08
C LEU A 101 -8.80 -4.71 -4.27
N PRO A 102 -9.29 -5.77 -4.94
CA PRO A 102 -8.66 -6.24 -6.17
C PRO A 102 -8.78 -5.11 -7.21
N VAL A 103 -7.67 -4.41 -7.44
CA VAL A 103 -7.59 -3.39 -8.48
C VAL A 103 -7.62 -4.09 -9.82
N GLN A 104 -8.61 -3.78 -10.66
CA GLN A 104 -8.67 -4.33 -12.00
C GLN A 104 -7.51 -3.75 -12.82
N GLN A 105 -6.70 -4.64 -13.39
CA GLN A 105 -5.63 -4.28 -14.31
C GLN A 105 -6.16 -4.32 -15.74
N ILE A 106 -5.94 -3.21 -16.46
CA ILE A 106 -6.20 -3.12 -17.89
C ILE A 106 -4.90 -3.41 -18.64
N VAL A 107 -4.99 -4.24 -19.68
CA VAL A 107 -3.87 -4.62 -20.54
C VAL A 107 -4.20 -4.27 -21.98
N TRP A 108 -3.34 -3.49 -22.61
CA TRP A 108 -3.35 -3.21 -24.04
C TRP A 108 -2.18 -3.91 -24.71
N THR A 109 -2.43 -4.54 -25.86
CA THR A 109 -1.41 -5.25 -26.64
C THR A 109 -1.53 -4.89 -28.11
N THR A 110 -0.41 -4.65 -28.79
CA THR A 110 -0.32 -4.55 -30.25
C THR A 110 0.37 -5.77 -30.82
N ARG A 111 -0.11 -6.24 -31.98
CA ARG A 111 0.54 -7.32 -32.74
C ARG A 111 1.60 -6.75 -33.70
N SER A 112 2.33 -7.62 -34.38
CA SER A 112 3.24 -7.23 -35.47
C SER A 112 2.52 -6.38 -36.53
N GLY A 113 3.20 -5.34 -37.02
CA GLY A 113 2.63 -4.35 -37.95
C GLY A 113 1.53 -3.46 -37.37
N GLN A 114 0.96 -3.79 -36.20
CA GLN A 114 -0.14 -3.04 -35.61
C GLN A 114 0.37 -1.87 -34.78
N ARG A 115 -0.24 -0.70 -34.97
CA ARG A 115 -0.09 0.46 -34.08
C ARG A 115 -1.44 0.85 -33.53
N THR A 116 -1.45 1.31 -32.29
CA THR A 116 -2.68 1.73 -31.60
C THR A 116 -2.43 3.02 -30.85
N ILE A 117 -3.44 3.88 -30.79
CA ILE A 117 -3.47 5.03 -29.90
C ILE A 117 -4.64 4.87 -28.94
N PHE A 118 -4.44 5.19 -27.67
CA PHE A 118 -5.50 5.26 -26.69
C PHE A 118 -5.22 6.34 -25.64
N THR A 119 -6.25 6.66 -24.85
CA THR A 119 -6.19 7.67 -23.79
C THR A 119 -6.32 6.97 -22.44
N LEU A 120 -5.42 7.31 -21.51
CA LEU A 120 -5.41 6.81 -20.15
C LEU A 120 -6.44 7.56 -19.27
N PRO A 121 -6.81 7.00 -18.09
CA PRO A 121 -7.78 7.63 -17.18
C PRO A 121 -7.41 9.06 -16.73
N ASP A 122 -6.12 9.42 -16.76
CA ASP A 122 -5.60 10.74 -16.41
C ASP A 122 -5.58 11.73 -17.60
N SER A 123 -6.21 11.37 -18.72
CA SER A 123 -6.19 12.12 -19.99
C SER A 123 -4.84 12.14 -20.72
N SER A 124 -3.86 11.34 -20.29
CA SER A 124 -2.61 11.15 -21.04
C SER A 124 -2.86 10.32 -22.31
N ARG A 125 -2.19 10.67 -23.40
CA ARG A 125 -2.27 9.93 -24.68
C ARG A 125 -1.07 9.02 -24.86
N VAL A 126 -1.34 7.81 -25.36
CA VAL A 126 -0.31 6.79 -25.57
C VAL A 126 -0.42 6.24 -26.99
N TRP A 127 0.70 6.27 -27.71
CA TRP A 127 0.86 5.61 -29.01
C TRP A 127 1.74 4.39 -28.81
N MET A 128 1.20 3.22 -29.13
CA MET A 128 1.91 1.95 -29.05
C MET A 128 2.46 1.56 -30.42
N SER A 129 3.76 1.28 -30.47
CA SER A 129 4.41 0.62 -31.61
C SER A 129 3.96 -0.84 -31.74
N PRO A 130 4.33 -1.55 -32.81
CA PRO A 130 4.08 -3.00 -32.93
C PRO A 130 4.76 -3.80 -31.83
N ASN A 131 4.19 -4.96 -31.48
CA ASN A 131 4.73 -5.87 -30.46
C ASN A 131 4.94 -5.21 -29.09
N THR A 132 4.04 -4.29 -28.72
CA THR A 132 4.06 -3.56 -27.46
C THR A 132 2.92 -4.01 -26.57
N GLU A 133 3.17 -4.09 -25.28
CA GLU A 133 2.19 -4.31 -24.24
C GLU A 133 2.28 -3.20 -23.19
N ILE A 134 1.12 -2.70 -22.78
CA ILE A 134 0.98 -1.73 -21.69
C ILE A 134 -0.02 -2.26 -20.67
N ARG A 135 0.33 -2.21 -19.39
CA ARG A 135 -0.55 -2.57 -18.27
C ARG A 135 -0.67 -1.42 -17.28
N TYR A 136 -1.88 -1.13 -16.81
CA TYR A 136 -2.13 -0.12 -15.78
C TYR A 136 -3.40 -0.44 -14.99
N ASP A 137 -3.54 0.19 -13.83
CA ASP A 137 -4.71 0.05 -12.96
C ASP A 137 -5.83 1.00 -13.43
N ASP A 138 -7.07 0.51 -13.55
CA ASP A 138 -8.22 1.20 -14.19
C ASP A 138 -8.47 2.65 -13.70
N ALA A 139 -8.12 2.97 -12.45
CA ALA A 139 -8.28 4.32 -11.88
C ALA A 139 -6.97 4.97 -11.39
N PHE A 140 -5.79 4.42 -11.74
CA PHE A 140 -4.51 4.78 -11.13
C PHE A 140 -4.65 4.87 -9.59
N ALA A 141 -4.81 3.70 -8.95
CA ALA A 141 -5.18 3.53 -7.54
C ALA A 141 -4.63 4.64 -6.60
N GLU A 142 -5.51 5.51 -6.07
CA GLU A 142 -5.33 6.63 -5.08
C GLU A 142 -3.95 7.34 -4.93
N GLY A 143 -3.01 7.13 -5.84
CA GLY A 143 -1.59 7.41 -5.68
C GLY A 143 -0.93 7.74 -7.02
N ASN A 144 0.25 7.16 -7.27
CA ASN A 144 1.02 7.43 -8.47
C ASN A 144 0.37 6.83 -9.73
N ARG A 145 0.50 7.53 -10.86
CA ARG A 145 0.02 7.07 -12.17
C ARG A 145 1.03 6.09 -12.76
N VAL A 146 0.95 4.82 -12.38
CA VAL A 146 1.92 3.80 -12.78
C VAL A 146 1.45 3.02 -14.00
N VAL A 147 2.32 2.94 -14.99
CA VAL A 147 2.14 2.13 -16.20
C VAL A 147 3.33 1.17 -16.33
N GLN A 148 3.05 -0.10 -16.58
CA GLN A 148 4.05 -1.10 -16.97
C GLN A 148 4.08 -1.18 -18.49
N LEU A 149 5.27 -1.11 -19.08
CA LEU A 149 5.48 -1.15 -20.52
C LEU A 149 6.45 -2.29 -20.87
N SER A 150 6.13 -2.99 -21.95
CA SER A 150 7.01 -3.94 -22.63
C SER A 150 6.96 -3.65 -24.12
N GLY A 151 8.07 -3.25 -24.73
CA GLY A 151 8.11 -2.79 -26.13
C GLY A 151 8.33 -1.29 -26.25
N GLU A 152 7.77 -0.67 -27.29
CA GLU A 152 7.94 0.76 -27.55
C GLU A 152 6.60 1.52 -27.53
N ALA A 153 6.61 2.66 -26.84
CA ALA A 153 5.48 3.59 -26.82
C ALA A 153 5.92 5.05 -26.69
N PHE A 154 5.18 5.92 -27.36
CA PHE A 154 5.26 7.36 -27.20
C PHE A 154 4.16 7.85 -26.26
N PHE A 155 4.51 8.70 -25.32
CA PHE A 155 3.62 9.24 -24.30
C PHE A 155 3.51 10.75 -24.44
N GLU A 156 2.28 11.26 -24.39
CA GLU A 156 1.98 12.66 -24.06
C GLU A 156 1.23 12.69 -22.74
N VAL A 157 1.96 12.99 -21.67
CA VAL A 157 1.44 12.92 -20.31
C VAL A 157 0.79 14.23 -19.91
N ALA A 158 -0.45 14.14 -19.41
CA ALA A 158 -1.17 15.28 -18.87
C ALA A 158 -0.42 15.85 -17.64
N PRO A 159 -0.21 17.19 -17.56
CA PRO A 159 0.48 17.80 -16.44
C PRO A 159 -0.25 17.59 -15.11
N ASP A 160 0.43 16.98 -14.14
CA ASP A 160 -0.02 16.89 -12.74
C ASP A 160 1.21 16.82 -11.82
N ALA A 161 1.52 17.94 -11.17
CA ALA A 161 2.65 18.06 -10.25
C ALA A 161 2.44 17.32 -8.92
N LYS A 162 1.19 17.00 -8.56
CA LYS A 162 0.86 16.32 -7.29
C LYS A 162 0.92 14.80 -7.43
N LYS A 163 0.70 14.29 -8.64
CA LYS A 163 0.70 12.84 -8.92
C LYS A 163 1.67 12.54 -10.07
N PRO A 164 2.91 12.13 -9.78
CA PRO A 164 3.86 11.73 -10.81
C PRO A 164 3.33 10.57 -11.67
N PHE A 165 3.74 10.58 -12.94
CA PHE A 165 3.49 9.50 -13.89
C PHE A 165 4.76 8.66 -14.04
N LEU A 166 4.62 7.36 -13.83
CA LEU A 166 5.73 6.41 -13.80
C LEU A 166 5.54 5.36 -14.90
N VAL A 167 6.50 5.26 -15.81
CA VAL A 167 6.60 4.16 -16.77
C VAL A 167 7.67 3.19 -16.29
N ARG A 168 7.27 1.94 -16.03
CA ARG A 168 8.17 0.86 -15.60
C ARG A 168 8.45 -0.08 -16.76
N THR A 169 9.72 -0.31 -17.05
CA THR A 169 10.19 -1.22 -18.11
C THR A 169 11.39 -2.03 -17.61
N GLY A 170 11.20 -3.31 -17.30
CA GLY A 170 12.26 -4.12 -16.70
C GLY A 170 12.81 -3.48 -15.42
N LEU A 171 14.09 -3.09 -15.44
CA LEU A 171 14.77 -2.40 -14.33
C LEU A 171 14.61 -0.87 -14.35
N LEU A 172 14.18 -0.30 -15.47
CA LEU A 172 14.05 1.15 -15.60
C LEU A 172 12.72 1.64 -15.05
N THR A 173 12.77 2.74 -14.30
CA THR A 173 11.63 3.56 -13.93
C THR A 173 11.82 4.96 -14.47
N THR A 174 10.90 5.37 -15.35
CA THR A 174 10.84 6.70 -15.94
C THR A 174 9.76 7.51 -15.24
N THR A 175 10.12 8.60 -14.59
CA THR A 175 9.20 9.44 -13.81
C THR A 175 9.06 10.83 -14.42
N VAL A 176 7.81 11.28 -14.60
CA VAL A 176 7.49 12.55 -15.25
C VAL A 176 6.31 13.24 -14.57
N LEU A 177 6.20 14.56 -14.75
CA LEU A 177 5.08 15.36 -14.23
C LEU A 177 4.13 15.90 -15.32
N GLY A 178 4.50 15.79 -16.59
CA GLY A 178 3.79 16.38 -17.73
C GLY A 178 4.75 16.60 -18.89
N THR A 179 4.96 15.57 -19.70
CA THR A 179 6.02 15.53 -20.70
C THR A 179 5.58 14.79 -21.96
N SER A 180 6.27 15.07 -23.06
CA SER A 180 6.21 14.26 -24.27
C SER A 180 7.52 13.50 -24.44
N PHE A 181 7.46 12.18 -24.47
CA PHE A 181 8.66 11.33 -24.52
C PHE A 181 8.37 9.96 -25.15
N ASN A 182 9.40 9.31 -25.65
CA ASN A 182 9.36 7.93 -26.15
C ASN A 182 10.10 7.00 -25.19
N VAL A 183 9.56 5.80 -24.97
CA VAL A 183 10.27 4.71 -24.29
C VAL A 183 10.31 3.53 -25.23
N ASN A 184 11.52 3.05 -25.52
CA ASN A 184 11.78 1.84 -26.30
C ASN A 184 12.51 0.84 -25.38
N ALA A 185 11.81 -0.23 -25.01
CA ALA A 185 12.29 -1.24 -24.07
C ALA A 185 11.70 -2.62 -24.42
N TYR A 186 12.03 -3.14 -25.59
CA TYR A 186 11.66 -4.51 -25.96
C TYR A 186 12.45 -5.52 -25.12
N PRO A 187 11.81 -6.55 -24.54
CA PRO A 187 12.51 -7.53 -23.68
C PRO A 187 13.63 -8.32 -24.34
N ARG A 188 13.61 -8.45 -25.67
CA ARG A 188 14.63 -9.16 -26.45
C ARG A 188 15.89 -8.31 -26.69
N ASP A 189 15.81 -7.01 -26.45
CA ASP A 189 16.89 -6.08 -26.75
C ASP A 189 17.80 -5.90 -25.56
N THR A 190 19.10 -5.80 -25.82
CA THR A 190 20.08 -5.44 -24.78
C THR A 190 20.06 -3.96 -24.45
N ILE A 191 19.54 -3.13 -25.36
CA ILE A 191 19.52 -1.67 -25.23
C ILE A 191 18.08 -1.20 -25.05
N SER A 192 17.84 -0.43 -24.00
CA SER A 192 16.59 0.34 -23.81
C SER A 192 16.88 1.83 -23.92
N LYS A 193 15.96 2.59 -24.50
CA LYS A 193 16.13 4.02 -24.75
C LYS A 193 14.92 4.81 -24.25
N VAL A 194 15.18 5.94 -23.60
CA VAL A 194 14.15 6.94 -23.23
C VAL A 194 14.52 8.25 -23.90
N THR A 195 13.70 8.74 -24.83
CA THR A 195 13.96 9.98 -25.58
C THR A 195 12.96 11.06 -25.18
N LEU A 196 13.47 12.21 -24.74
CA LEU A 196 12.65 13.32 -24.25
C LEU A 196 12.46 14.41 -25.31
N LEU A 197 11.21 14.79 -25.56
CA LEU A 197 10.86 15.90 -26.46
C LEU A 197 10.53 17.18 -25.67
N THR A 198 9.65 17.11 -24.67
CA THR A 198 9.21 18.30 -23.91
C THR A 198 9.11 18.03 -22.41
N GLY A 199 9.38 19.06 -21.60
CA GLY A 199 9.38 19.00 -20.14
C GLY A 199 10.65 18.37 -19.58
N ALA A 200 10.56 17.57 -18.52
CA ALA A 200 11.70 16.94 -17.84
C ALA A 200 11.37 15.52 -17.39
N VAL A 201 12.33 14.60 -17.56
CA VAL A 201 12.16 13.18 -17.25
C VAL A 201 13.26 12.75 -16.28
N LEU A 202 12.90 12.01 -15.24
CA LEU A 202 13.84 11.31 -14.38
C LEU A 202 13.87 9.84 -14.81
N VAL A 203 15.05 9.30 -15.15
CA VAL A 203 15.24 7.89 -15.48
C VAL A 203 16.12 7.25 -14.41
N ASN A 204 15.64 6.17 -13.82
CA ASN A 204 16.32 5.45 -12.73
C ASN A 204 16.39 3.94 -13.06
N ASP A 205 17.54 3.31 -12.87
CA ASP A 205 17.77 1.86 -13.08
C ASP A 205 17.85 1.05 -11.76
N GLY A 206 17.49 1.67 -10.64
CA GLY A 206 17.63 1.15 -9.28
C GLY A 206 18.93 1.56 -8.58
N GLN A 207 19.98 1.95 -9.32
CA GLN A 207 21.30 2.32 -8.79
C GLN A 207 21.68 3.76 -9.14
N HIS A 208 21.45 4.14 -10.39
CA HIS A 208 21.76 5.43 -10.98
C HIS A 208 20.48 6.17 -11.33
N THR A 209 20.56 7.49 -11.31
CA THR A 209 19.47 8.37 -11.68
C THR A 209 19.98 9.44 -12.63
N HIS A 210 19.32 9.60 -13.76
CA HIS A 210 19.62 10.63 -14.76
C HIS A 210 18.39 11.50 -14.97
N THR A 211 18.59 12.82 -14.95
CA THR A 211 17.59 13.79 -15.38
C THR A 211 17.83 14.12 -16.84
N LEU A 212 16.81 13.93 -17.67
CA LEU A 212 16.81 14.33 -19.06
C LEU A 212 16.15 15.70 -19.22
N LEU A 213 16.77 16.52 -20.06
CA LEU A 213 16.22 17.75 -20.62
C LEU A 213 15.74 17.50 -22.06
N PRO A 214 14.92 18.40 -22.64
CA PRO A 214 14.49 18.29 -24.03
C PRO A 214 15.66 18.03 -24.99
N LEU A 215 15.42 17.18 -25.99
CA LEU A 215 16.43 16.76 -26.97
C LEU A 215 17.56 15.93 -26.37
N GLN A 216 17.29 15.20 -25.29
CA GLN A 216 18.21 14.21 -24.72
C GLN A 216 17.61 12.82 -24.74
N GLN A 217 18.49 11.83 -24.67
CA GLN A 217 18.15 10.42 -24.60
C GLN A 217 18.93 9.74 -23.47
N ALA A 218 18.23 8.98 -22.64
CA ALA A 218 18.87 7.98 -21.78
C ALA A 218 19.00 6.66 -22.55
N VAL A 219 20.16 6.04 -22.47
CA VAL A 219 20.46 4.73 -23.04
C VAL A 219 20.90 3.82 -21.92
N TYR A 220 20.13 2.75 -21.72
CA TYR A 220 20.43 1.69 -20.78
C TYR A 220 20.89 0.45 -21.52
N ASN A 221 22.01 -0.11 -21.09
CA ASN A 221 22.53 -1.37 -21.60
C ASN A 221 22.47 -2.45 -20.51
N SER A 222 21.64 -3.47 -20.71
CA SER A 222 21.42 -4.54 -19.74
C SER A 222 22.61 -5.52 -19.66
N SER A 223 23.50 -5.57 -20.66
CA SER A 223 24.66 -6.48 -20.63
C SER A 223 25.74 -6.07 -19.64
N ASN A 224 25.85 -4.77 -19.36
CA ASN A 224 26.84 -4.21 -18.43
C ASN A 224 26.22 -3.32 -17.35
N ASN A 225 24.88 -3.27 -17.24
CA ASN A 225 24.12 -2.45 -16.31
C ASN A 225 24.52 -0.96 -16.35
N SER A 226 24.76 -0.43 -17.54
CA SER A 226 25.16 0.97 -17.73
C SER A 226 23.97 1.82 -18.17
N LEU A 227 23.63 2.82 -17.36
CA LEU A 227 22.73 3.91 -17.73
C LEU A 227 23.57 5.13 -18.08
N THR A 228 23.36 5.68 -19.28
CA THR A 228 24.01 6.93 -19.72
C THR A 228 22.97 7.87 -20.31
N SER A 229 23.28 9.17 -20.32
CA SER A 229 22.45 10.20 -20.94
C SER A 229 23.27 10.97 -21.97
N GLN A 230 22.71 11.19 -23.15
CA GLN A 230 23.37 11.86 -24.26
C GLN A 230 22.45 12.88 -24.96
N SER A 231 23.07 13.84 -25.66
CA SER A 231 22.35 14.74 -26.55
C SER A 231 21.75 13.93 -27.71
N TYR A 232 20.51 14.23 -28.06
CA TYR A 232 19.78 13.61 -29.16
C TYR A 232 18.95 14.66 -29.91
N PRO A 233 19.60 15.50 -30.75
CA PRO A 233 18.93 16.60 -31.47
C PRO A 233 17.77 16.15 -32.35
N GLN A 234 17.78 14.88 -32.78
CA GLN A 234 16.76 14.26 -33.62
C GLN A 234 15.53 13.77 -32.84
N ALA A 235 15.37 14.13 -31.56
CA ALA A 235 14.22 13.68 -30.74
C ALA A 235 12.86 14.03 -31.36
N ALA A 236 12.78 15.12 -32.12
CA ALA A 236 11.56 15.52 -32.83
C ALA A 236 11.05 14.45 -33.81
N LEU A 237 11.93 13.58 -34.34
CA LEU A 237 11.56 12.47 -35.24
C LEU A 237 10.60 11.45 -34.60
N MET A 238 10.49 11.45 -33.26
CA MET A 238 9.54 10.59 -32.56
C MET A 238 8.07 10.94 -32.88
N LEU A 239 7.78 12.18 -33.30
CA LEU A 239 6.43 12.60 -33.70
C LEU A 239 5.98 11.94 -35.01
N GLN A 240 6.90 11.66 -35.92
CA GLN A 240 6.67 10.86 -37.12
C GLN A 240 6.63 9.37 -36.78
N ARG A 241 7.58 8.90 -35.95
CA ARG A 241 7.71 7.48 -35.58
C ARG A 241 6.45 6.91 -34.95
N ARG A 242 5.80 7.66 -34.06
CA ARG A 242 4.52 7.26 -33.44
C ARG A 242 3.39 7.04 -34.46
N MET A 243 3.50 7.63 -35.64
CA MET A 243 2.56 7.47 -36.76
C MET A 243 3.00 6.38 -37.76
N GLY A 244 4.11 5.70 -37.49
CA GLY A 244 4.67 4.66 -38.35
C GLY A 244 5.62 5.15 -39.44
N GLU A 245 5.91 6.44 -39.52
CA GLU A 245 6.95 6.97 -40.40
C GLU A 245 8.26 7.09 -39.64
N ILE A 246 9.28 6.36 -40.05
CA ILE A 246 10.57 6.35 -39.35
C ILE A 246 11.60 6.95 -40.28
N GLU A 247 12.19 8.07 -39.87
CA GLU A 247 13.25 8.74 -40.59
C GLU A 247 14.61 8.42 -39.96
N TYR A 248 15.55 8.03 -40.81
CA TYR A 248 16.93 7.73 -40.45
C TYR A 248 17.84 8.82 -41.00
N GLN A 249 18.58 9.46 -40.11
CA GLN A 249 19.50 10.56 -40.43
C GLN A 249 20.93 10.19 -40.02
N GLY A 250 21.49 9.19 -40.70
CA GLY A 250 22.83 8.66 -40.41
C GLY A 250 22.84 7.59 -39.33
N SER A 251 21.76 6.82 -39.20
CA SER A 251 21.62 5.76 -38.20
C SER A 251 22.44 4.53 -38.59
N HIS A 252 23.08 3.87 -37.62
CA HIS A 252 23.83 2.65 -37.89
C HIS A 252 22.90 1.52 -38.34
N LEU A 253 23.38 0.67 -39.25
CA LEU A 253 22.64 -0.46 -39.79
C LEU A 253 22.13 -1.40 -38.70
N LYS A 254 22.88 -1.55 -37.60
CA LYS A 254 22.43 -2.30 -36.42
C LYS A 254 21.15 -1.74 -35.80
N GLU A 255 21.00 -0.42 -35.73
CA GLU A 255 19.79 0.22 -35.19
C GLU A 255 18.62 0.11 -36.18
N VAL A 256 18.89 0.30 -37.47
CA VAL A 256 17.88 0.11 -38.53
C VAL A 256 17.37 -1.33 -38.51
N ALA A 257 18.25 -2.32 -38.38
CA ALA A 257 17.85 -3.72 -38.33
C ALA A 257 16.99 -4.03 -37.11
N ALA A 258 17.35 -3.53 -35.92
CA ALA A 258 16.53 -3.72 -34.72
C ALA A 258 15.11 -3.15 -34.91
N ASP A 259 14.99 -1.96 -35.51
CA ASP A 259 13.67 -1.39 -35.84
C ASP A 259 12.86 -2.31 -36.77
N LEU A 260 13.50 -2.87 -37.82
CA LEU A 260 12.83 -3.77 -38.75
C LEU A 260 12.36 -5.06 -38.07
N GLU A 261 13.16 -5.63 -37.18
CA GLU A 261 12.78 -6.81 -36.39
C GLU A 261 11.51 -6.53 -35.57
N HIS A 262 11.41 -5.35 -34.96
CA HIS A 262 10.24 -4.98 -34.15
C HIS A 262 9.00 -4.67 -34.98
N ILE A 263 9.15 -3.97 -36.10
CA ILE A 263 8.02 -3.53 -36.93
C ILE A 263 7.42 -4.70 -37.69
N PHE A 264 8.28 -5.49 -38.34
CA PHE A 264 7.88 -6.55 -39.26
C PHE A 264 7.89 -7.95 -38.62
N ASN A 265 8.33 -8.06 -37.36
CA ASN A 265 8.45 -9.34 -36.63
C ASN A 265 9.27 -10.39 -37.41
N ILE A 266 10.40 -9.95 -37.95
CA ILE A 266 11.39 -10.78 -38.65
C ILE A 266 12.64 -10.95 -37.79
N ARG A 267 13.58 -11.80 -38.21
CA ARG A 267 14.92 -11.87 -37.62
C ARG A 267 15.99 -11.43 -38.61
N LEU A 268 16.89 -10.56 -38.17
CA LEU A 268 17.96 -9.99 -38.99
C LEU A 268 19.32 -10.33 -38.40
N THR A 269 20.14 -11.04 -39.16
CA THR A 269 21.55 -11.29 -38.80
C THR A 269 22.44 -10.43 -39.67
N ILE A 270 23.30 -9.63 -39.04
CA ILE A 270 24.18 -8.68 -39.72
C ILE A 270 25.63 -9.12 -39.53
N SER A 271 26.37 -9.31 -40.62
CA SER A 271 27.82 -9.55 -40.54
C SER A 271 28.55 -8.39 -39.85
N ASP A 272 29.49 -8.69 -38.95
CA ASP A 272 30.21 -7.70 -38.13
C ASP A 272 30.81 -6.54 -38.93
N HIS A 273 31.33 -6.83 -40.13
CA HIS A 273 31.97 -5.85 -41.00
C HIS A 273 31.04 -4.76 -41.55
N ILE A 274 29.71 -4.92 -41.49
CA ILE A 274 28.76 -3.96 -42.05
C ILE A 274 27.83 -3.33 -41.01
N GLN A 275 27.90 -3.75 -39.73
CA GLN A 275 27.02 -3.24 -38.66
C GLN A 275 27.14 -1.73 -38.44
N HIS A 276 28.31 -1.15 -38.76
CA HIS A 276 28.61 0.27 -38.57
C HIS A 276 28.20 1.15 -39.76
N LEU A 277 27.80 0.57 -40.90
CA LEU A 277 27.33 1.34 -42.06
C LEU A 277 26.17 2.24 -41.63
N VAL A 278 26.14 3.46 -42.16
CA VAL A 278 25.10 4.44 -41.85
C VAL A 278 24.05 4.49 -42.95
N PHE A 279 22.79 4.59 -42.55
CA PHE A 279 21.66 4.69 -43.45
C PHE A 279 21.00 6.06 -43.36
N TYR A 280 20.67 6.61 -44.53
CA TYR A 280 19.86 7.82 -44.70
C TYR A 280 18.64 7.45 -45.53
N GLY A 281 17.46 7.68 -44.99
CA GLY A 281 16.21 7.30 -45.64
C GLY A 281 15.06 7.25 -44.68
N ARG A 282 13.92 6.70 -45.12
CA ARG A 282 12.75 6.54 -44.27
C ARG A 282 11.97 5.27 -44.58
N ILE A 283 11.35 4.71 -43.56
CA ILE A 283 10.28 3.70 -43.67
C ILE A 283 8.95 4.45 -43.67
N ARG A 284 8.08 4.17 -44.64
CA ARG A 284 6.71 4.70 -44.64
C ARG A 284 5.76 3.78 -43.85
N PRO A 285 4.65 4.31 -43.31
CA PRO A 285 3.71 3.51 -42.50
C PRO A 285 3.12 2.30 -43.21
N ASP A 286 2.96 2.37 -44.54
CA ASP A 286 2.34 1.38 -45.43
C ASP A 286 3.36 0.52 -46.19
N GLU A 287 4.65 0.69 -45.92
CA GLU A 287 5.71 0.00 -46.63
C GLU A 287 5.92 -1.41 -46.08
N ASP A 288 5.95 -2.40 -46.97
CA ASP A 288 6.27 -3.78 -46.62
C ASP A 288 7.78 -4.00 -46.46
N VAL A 289 8.12 -5.09 -45.77
CA VAL A 289 9.51 -5.46 -45.45
C VAL A 289 10.37 -5.70 -46.68
N ASP A 290 9.85 -6.34 -47.72
CA ASP A 290 10.62 -6.71 -48.90
C ASP A 290 10.96 -5.47 -49.73
N THR A 291 10.01 -4.53 -49.86
CA THR A 291 10.24 -3.22 -50.48
C THR A 291 11.33 -2.43 -49.76
N PHE A 292 11.29 -2.38 -48.42
CA PHE A 292 12.30 -1.64 -47.66
C PHE A 292 13.68 -2.30 -47.75
N LEU A 293 13.76 -3.63 -47.68
CA LEU A 293 15.02 -4.37 -47.78
C LEU A 293 15.67 -4.20 -49.16
N GLU A 294 14.89 -4.13 -50.25
CA GLU A 294 15.44 -3.82 -51.57
C GLU A 294 16.01 -2.39 -51.64
N LYS A 295 15.36 -1.41 -51.01
CA LYS A 295 15.95 -0.05 -50.87
C LYS A 295 17.26 -0.10 -50.09
N LEU A 296 17.28 -0.80 -48.96
CA LEU A 296 18.43 -0.91 -48.08
C LEU A 296 19.63 -1.55 -48.81
N LYS A 297 19.37 -2.63 -49.56
CA LYS A 297 20.34 -3.32 -50.42
C LYS A 297 20.96 -2.39 -51.46
N VAL A 298 20.14 -1.59 -52.15
CA VAL A 298 20.61 -0.64 -53.18
C VAL A 298 21.43 0.49 -52.57
N VAL A 299 20.95 1.10 -51.49
CA VAL A 299 21.58 2.26 -50.85
C VAL A 299 22.91 1.89 -50.19
N LEU A 300 22.94 0.80 -49.44
CA LEU A 300 24.13 0.38 -48.69
C LEU A 300 25.08 -0.51 -49.50
N LYS A 301 24.68 -0.94 -50.70
CA LYS A 301 25.44 -1.88 -51.54
C LYS A 301 25.82 -3.13 -50.73
N ILE A 302 24.81 -3.76 -50.15
CA ILE A 302 24.94 -5.02 -49.38
C ILE A 302 24.19 -6.15 -50.08
N LYS A 303 24.47 -7.39 -49.68
CA LYS A 303 23.71 -8.56 -50.10
C LYS A 303 22.74 -8.94 -48.98
N ILE A 304 21.51 -9.28 -49.36
CA ILE A 304 20.46 -9.73 -48.45
C ILE A 304 20.03 -11.13 -48.88
N ILE A 305 20.12 -12.10 -47.98
CA ILE A 305 19.72 -13.49 -48.21
C ILE A 305 18.52 -13.79 -47.34
N ARG A 306 17.38 -14.10 -47.96
CA ARG A 306 16.16 -14.50 -47.27
C ARG A 306 16.15 -16.01 -47.03
N ARG A 307 15.84 -16.42 -45.80
CA ARG A 307 15.61 -17.80 -45.36
C ARG A 307 14.32 -17.83 -44.55
N ASN A 308 13.18 -18.00 -45.21
CA ASN A 308 11.84 -17.85 -44.61
C ASN A 308 11.64 -16.44 -44.01
N ASP A 309 11.51 -16.34 -42.69
CA ASP A 309 11.36 -15.10 -41.91
C ASP A 309 12.70 -14.58 -41.34
N ASP A 310 13.81 -15.27 -41.65
CA ASP A 310 15.15 -14.89 -41.28
C ASP A 310 15.86 -14.24 -42.47
N TYR A 311 16.48 -13.09 -42.25
CA TYR A 311 17.22 -12.33 -43.25
C TYR A 311 18.68 -12.18 -42.82
N ILE A 312 19.61 -12.47 -43.73
CA ILE A 312 21.06 -12.35 -43.49
C ILE A 312 21.60 -11.22 -44.37
N LEU A 313 22.20 -10.21 -43.73
CA LEU A 313 22.81 -9.06 -44.38
C LEU A 313 24.33 -9.25 -44.39
N THR A 314 24.93 -9.26 -45.58
CA THR A 314 26.38 -9.44 -45.78
C THR A 314 26.95 -8.39 -46.74
N SER A 315 28.27 -8.27 -46.79
CA SER A 315 28.94 -7.45 -47.81
C SER A 315 28.72 -8.05 -49.21
N ILE A 316 28.81 -7.24 -50.26
CA ILE A 316 28.80 -7.74 -51.65
C ILE A 316 30.06 -8.57 -51.95
N ASN A 317 31.18 -8.28 -51.26
CA ASN A 317 32.48 -8.88 -51.53
C ASN A 317 32.84 -10.04 -50.57
N SER A 318 31.87 -10.54 -49.79
CA SER A 318 32.04 -11.66 -48.84
C SER A 318 31.39 -12.93 -49.37
#